data_AF-A0A165FF39-F1
#
_entry.id   AF-A0A165FF39-F1
#
_cell.length_a   1.000
_cell.length_b   1.000
_cell.length_c   1.000
_cell.angle_alpha   90.00
_cell.angle_beta   90.00
_cell.angle_gamma   90.00
#
_symmetry.space_group_name_H-M   'P 1'
#
loop_
_entity.id
_entity.type
_entity.pdbx_description
1 polymer ?
#
loop_
_entity_poly.entity_id
_entity_poly.type
_entity_poly.pdbx_seq_one_letter_code
_entity_poly.pdbx_strand_id
1 'polypeptide(L)'
;MIKIAGRMDDLFTAGAEVWDILSHVLMNIDKYIIRLLLSSRVSAYNGTPILKLLLKIIERKRWGLKPSCIHDENGKWNKIITYAPDCLTQRKAEVKKLLDVSIEDDTSVNADSEKTYKGKNIIELCNALHQIGKKLISTGTDVVVTPEMCARIALLRLVFLENPTGKYWSAVDQTLANIRKKAGGKLNKVSG
;
A
#
# COMPACT_ATOMS: atom_id res chain seq x y z
N MET A 1 28.28 39.28 -50.70
CA MET A 1 28.64 38.07 -49.91
C MET A 1 28.06 38.22 -48.51
N ILE A 2 26.91 37.58 -48.25
CA ILE A 2 26.23 37.64 -46.95
C ILE A 2 26.55 36.33 -46.21
N LYS A 3 27.17 36.44 -45.02
CA LYS A 3 27.36 35.33 -44.09
C LYS A 3 26.02 35.00 -43.44
N ILE A 4 25.43 33.85 -43.77
CA ILE A 4 24.33 33.23 -43.03
C ILE A 4 24.79 31.81 -42.66
N ALA A 5 25.65 31.71 -41.65
CA ALA A 5 26.18 30.44 -41.15
C ALA A 5 26.07 30.40 -39.62
N GLY A 6 24.88 30.70 -39.10
CA GLY A 6 24.65 30.72 -37.66
C GLY A 6 23.17 30.79 -37.34
N ARG A 7 22.39 29.79 -37.77
CA ARG A 7 20.99 29.63 -37.31
C ARG A 7 20.35 28.25 -37.56
N MET A 8 21.14 27.20 -37.74
CA MET A 8 20.59 25.83 -37.95
C MET A 8 21.11 24.77 -36.96
N ASP A 9 21.99 25.13 -36.02
CA ASP A 9 22.50 24.16 -35.03
C ASP A 9 21.67 24.11 -33.73
N ASP A 10 20.74 25.06 -33.51
CA ASP A 10 19.92 25.12 -32.28
C ASP A 10 18.52 24.47 -32.42
N LEU A 11 18.23 23.79 -33.53
CA LEU A 11 16.90 23.18 -33.77
C LEU A 11 16.84 21.67 -33.52
N PHE A 12 17.93 21.06 -33.05
CA PHE A 12 17.98 19.64 -32.66
C PHE A 12 18.02 19.39 -31.14
N THR A 13 17.53 20.32 -30.32
CA THR A 13 16.99 19.94 -29.00
C THR A 13 15.60 19.34 -29.21
N ALA A 14 15.55 18.25 -29.97
CA ALA A 14 14.39 17.39 -30.09
C ALA A 14 14.00 16.97 -28.67
N GLY A 15 12.77 17.30 -28.28
CA GLY A 15 12.26 17.02 -26.95
C GLY A 15 12.52 15.57 -26.59
N ALA A 16 13.42 15.34 -25.63
CA ALA A 16 13.57 14.03 -25.04
C ALA A 16 12.21 13.65 -24.49
N GLU A 17 11.55 12.67 -25.12
CA GLU A 17 10.27 12.15 -24.65
C GLU A 17 10.42 11.87 -23.16
N VAL A 18 9.63 12.57 -22.35
CA VAL A 18 9.63 12.39 -20.89
C VAL A 18 9.15 10.98 -20.64
N TRP A 19 10.09 10.06 -20.44
CA TRP A 19 9.78 8.66 -20.22
C TRP A 19 8.84 8.53 -19.01
N ASP A 20 7.68 7.91 -19.19
CA ASP A 20 6.72 7.69 -18.10
C ASP A 20 6.62 6.21 -17.72
N ILE A 21 6.17 5.95 -16.50
CA ILE A 21 6.00 4.60 -15.99
C ILE A 21 4.80 3.97 -16.71
N LEU A 22 5.03 2.81 -17.32
CA LEU A 22 3.98 2.07 -18.02
C LEU A 22 2.80 1.76 -17.08
N SER A 23 1.57 1.95 -17.56
CA SER A 23 0.37 1.86 -16.72
C SER A 23 0.21 0.51 -16.00
N HIS A 24 0.62 -0.59 -16.64
CA HIS A 24 0.58 -1.91 -16.00
C HIS A 24 1.62 -2.08 -14.89
N VAL A 25 2.74 -1.35 -14.94
CA VAL A 25 3.72 -1.30 -13.84
C VAL A 25 3.08 -0.59 -12.65
N LEU A 26 2.45 0.57 -12.87
CA LEU A 26 1.72 1.30 -11.82
C LEU A 26 0.63 0.44 -11.17
N MET A 27 -0.20 -0.23 -11.99
CA MET A 27 -1.23 -1.15 -11.51
C MET A 27 -0.65 -2.27 -10.64
N ASN A 28 0.49 -2.85 -11.04
CA ASN A 28 1.15 -3.88 -10.25
C ASN A 28 1.76 -3.32 -8.95
N ILE A 29 2.36 -2.12 -8.97
CA ILE A 29 2.84 -1.46 -7.73
C ILE A 29 1.69 -1.35 -6.73
N ASP A 30 0.55 -0.83 -7.17
CA ASP A 30 -0.65 -0.65 -6.34
C ASP A 30 -1.14 -2.01 -5.79
N LYS A 31 -1.28 -3.02 -6.67
CA LYS A 31 -1.67 -4.38 -6.31
C LYS A 31 -0.78 -4.98 -5.21
N TYR A 32 0.53 -4.84 -5.33
CA TYR A 32 1.45 -5.40 -4.33
C TYR A 32 1.52 -4.56 -3.05
N ILE A 33 1.30 -3.25 -3.10
CA ILE A 33 1.13 -2.42 -1.89
C ILE A 33 -0.06 -2.91 -1.09
N ILE A 34 -1.21 -3.13 -1.73
CA ILE A 34 -2.42 -3.62 -1.04
C ILE A 34 -2.15 -4.99 -0.43
N ARG A 35 -1.52 -5.91 -1.18
CA ARG A 35 -1.11 -7.22 -0.64
C ARG A 35 -0.24 -7.11 0.60
N LEU A 36 0.73 -6.19 0.60
CA LEU A 36 1.62 -5.97 1.74
C LEU A 36 0.87 -5.36 2.93
N LEU A 37 -0.04 -4.40 2.70
CA LEU A 37 -0.85 -3.79 3.75
C LEU A 37 -1.84 -4.77 4.40
N LEU A 38 -2.33 -5.76 3.65
CA LEU A 38 -3.23 -6.79 4.16
C LEU A 38 -2.49 -8.03 4.69
N SER A 39 -1.16 -8.05 4.57
CA SER A 39 -0.36 -9.21 4.97
C SER A 39 -0.19 -9.28 6.48
N SER A 40 -0.46 -10.46 7.04
CA SER A 40 -0.11 -10.79 8.43
C SER A 40 1.41 -10.87 8.65
N ARG A 41 2.23 -10.95 7.59
CA ARG A 41 3.68 -11.16 7.69
C ARG A 41 4.52 -9.88 7.80
N VAL A 42 3.92 -8.72 7.57
CA VAL A 42 4.64 -7.44 7.68
C VAL A 42 5.02 -7.17 9.14
N SER A 43 6.28 -6.83 9.35
CA SER A 43 6.81 -6.56 10.69
C SER A 43 6.38 -5.18 11.22
N ALA A 44 6.37 -4.17 10.35
CA ALA A 44 6.01 -2.81 10.67
C ALA A 44 5.45 -2.11 9.43
N TYR A 45 4.47 -1.25 9.65
CA TYR A 45 3.74 -0.49 8.66
C TYR A 45 4.35 0.90 8.48
N ASN A 46 4.88 1.51 9.53
CA ASN A 46 5.49 2.83 9.47
C ASN A 46 6.95 2.76 8.97
N GLY A 47 7.41 3.85 8.39
CA GLY A 47 8.75 3.96 7.79
C GLY A 47 8.89 3.16 6.50
N THR A 48 10.06 2.56 6.32
CA THR A 48 10.49 1.90 5.07
C THR A 48 10.29 0.38 4.94
N PRO A 49 9.89 -0.44 5.94
CA PRO A 49 9.81 -1.90 5.77
C PRO A 49 8.94 -2.36 4.60
N ILE A 50 7.73 -1.82 4.46
CA ILE A 50 6.84 -2.14 3.33
C ILE A 50 7.47 -1.71 2.00
N LEU A 51 8.04 -0.51 1.95
CA LEU A 51 8.71 -0.01 0.73
C LEU A 51 9.90 -0.88 0.34
N LYS A 52 10.73 -1.31 1.30
CA LYS A 52 11.85 -2.24 1.04
C LYS A 52 11.37 -3.58 0.49
N LEU A 53 10.27 -4.12 1.02
CA LEU A 53 9.67 -5.36 0.50
C LEU A 53 9.11 -5.16 -0.91
N LEU A 54 8.43 -4.04 -1.15
CA LEU A 54 7.88 -3.68 -2.45
C LEU A 54 8.98 -3.51 -3.51
N LEU A 55 10.05 -2.77 -3.22
CA LEU A 55 11.17 -2.58 -4.15
C LEU A 55 11.82 -3.91 -4.52
N LYS A 56 12.04 -4.82 -3.55
CA LYS A 56 12.52 -6.18 -3.84
C LYS A 56 11.59 -6.97 -4.75
N ILE A 57 10.27 -6.76 -4.63
CA ILE A 57 9.28 -7.40 -5.51
C ILE A 57 9.38 -6.80 -6.93
N ILE A 58 9.50 -5.48 -7.04
CA ILE A 58 9.64 -4.79 -8.33
C ILE A 58 10.93 -5.23 -9.03
N GLU A 59 12.08 -5.27 -8.34
CA GLU A 59 13.37 -5.72 -8.89
C GLU A 59 13.32 -7.16 -9.41
N ARG A 60 12.58 -8.03 -8.71
CA ARG A 60 12.43 -9.45 -9.05
C ARG A 60 11.45 -9.67 -10.19
N LYS A 61 10.26 -9.07 -10.12
CA LYS A 61 9.19 -9.32 -11.08
C LYS A 61 9.32 -8.49 -12.35
N ARG A 62 9.86 -7.27 -12.22
CA ARG A 62 10.13 -6.28 -13.27
C ARG A 62 8.92 -5.83 -14.09
N TRP A 63 7.89 -6.64 -14.26
CA TRP A 63 6.66 -6.33 -15.01
C TRP A 63 6.94 -5.71 -16.38
N GLY A 64 7.93 -6.27 -17.10
CA GLY A 64 8.34 -5.77 -18.41
C GLY A 64 9.40 -4.66 -18.39
N LEU A 65 9.83 -4.19 -17.21
CA LEU A 65 10.98 -3.29 -17.09
C LEU A 65 12.27 -4.02 -17.49
N LYS A 66 13.14 -3.35 -18.25
CA LYS A 66 14.45 -3.88 -18.60
C LYS A 66 15.34 -3.94 -17.34
N PRO A 67 16.25 -4.93 -17.23
CA PRO A 67 17.18 -5.01 -16.10
C PRO A 67 18.01 -3.73 -15.93
N SER A 68 18.37 -3.09 -17.05
CA SER A 68 19.14 -1.85 -17.08
C SER A 68 18.41 -0.68 -16.43
N CYS A 69 17.07 -0.71 -16.32
CA CYS A 69 16.30 0.39 -15.71
C CYS A 69 16.72 0.69 -14.27
N ILE A 70 17.19 -0.31 -13.51
CA ILE A 70 17.60 -0.17 -12.09
C ILE A 70 18.86 0.70 -11.96
N HIS A 71 19.75 0.64 -12.95
CA HIS A 71 21.03 1.36 -12.96
C HIS A 71 21.05 2.47 -14.02
N ASP A 72 19.88 2.82 -14.56
CA ASP A 72 19.78 3.75 -15.68
C ASP A 72 20.05 5.19 -15.22
N GLU A 73 21.02 5.84 -15.85
CA GLU A 73 21.34 7.27 -15.65
C GLU A 73 20.16 8.17 -16.03
N ASN A 74 19.23 7.68 -16.87
CA ASN A 74 18.04 8.42 -17.29
C ASN A 74 16.96 8.54 -16.19
N GLY A 75 17.23 8.10 -14.95
CA GLY A 75 16.35 8.32 -13.80
C GLY A 75 15.03 7.57 -13.82
N LYS A 76 14.87 6.56 -14.68
CA LYS A 76 13.65 5.75 -14.79
C LYS A 76 13.31 5.04 -13.48
N TRP A 77 14.32 4.45 -12.83
CA TRP A 77 14.16 3.87 -11.49
C TRP A 77 13.77 4.92 -10.45
N ASN A 78 14.35 6.13 -10.54
CA ASN A 78 14.04 7.22 -9.63
C ASN A 78 12.54 7.60 -9.68
N LYS A 79 11.91 7.57 -10.86
CA LYS A 79 10.46 7.77 -10.96
C LYS A 79 9.66 6.70 -10.21
N ILE A 80 10.07 5.43 -10.28
CA ILE A 80 9.40 4.32 -9.59
C ILE A 80 9.54 4.43 -8.07
N ILE A 81 10.75 4.71 -7.57
CA ILE A 81 11.00 4.86 -6.13
C ILE A 81 10.35 6.12 -5.55
N THR A 82 10.06 7.13 -6.37
CA THR A 82 9.27 8.32 -5.97
C THR A 82 7.78 8.03 -5.97
N TYR A 83 7.27 7.30 -6.97
CA TYR A 83 5.85 6.94 -7.06
C TYR A 83 5.39 6.00 -5.94
N ALA A 84 6.20 5.00 -5.59
CA ALA A 84 5.81 3.96 -4.65
C ALA A 84 5.45 4.45 -3.22
N PRO A 85 6.21 5.38 -2.59
CA PRO A 85 5.85 6.01 -1.32
C PRO A 85 4.51 6.75 -1.34
N ASP A 86 4.22 7.50 -2.40
CA ASP A 86 2.96 8.24 -2.53
C ASP A 86 1.78 7.27 -2.64
N CYS A 87 1.92 6.26 -3.49
CA CYS A 87 0.93 5.20 -3.61
C CYS A 87 0.71 4.48 -2.26
N LEU A 88 1.77 4.14 -1.53
CA LEU A 88 1.67 3.52 -0.21
C LEU A 88 0.91 4.41 0.78
N THR A 89 1.17 5.72 0.77
CA THR A 89 0.50 6.69 1.62
C THR A 89 -0.98 6.77 1.32
N GLN A 90 -1.35 6.82 0.03
CA GLN A 90 -2.75 6.82 -0.40
C GLN A 90 -3.48 5.54 0.03
N ARG A 91 -2.88 4.36 -0.18
CA ARG A 91 -3.50 3.08 0.21
C ARG A 91 -3.64 2.94 1.73
N LYS A 92 -2.67 3.45 2.50
CA LYS A 92 -2.80 3.54 3.96
C LYS A 92 -3.97 4.42 4.39
N ALA A 93 -4.18 5.57 3.73
CA ALA A 93 -5.30 6.44 4.02
C ALA A 93 -6.65 5.76 3.71
N GLU A 94 -6.74 5.03 2.60
CA GLU A 94 -7.94 4.24 2.25
C GLU A 94 -8.23 3.12 3.26
N VAL A 95 -7.19 2.40 3.73
CA VAL A 95 -7.35 1.42 4.82
C VAL A 95 -7.91 2.09 6.06
N LYS A 96 -7.34 3.22 6.49
CA LYS A 96 -7.84 3.97 7.65
C LYS A 96 -9.30 4.36 7.50
N LYS A 97 -9.70 4.86 6.32
CA LYS A 97 -11.10 5.23 6.03
C LYS A 97 -12.06 4.03 6.15
N LEU A 98 -11.64 2.85 5.68
CA LEU A 98 -12.45 1.64 5.80
C LEU A 98 -12.53 1.11 7.23
N LEU A 99 -11.49 1.30 8.04
CA LEU A 99 -11.54 0.99 9.48
C LEU A 99 -12.52 1.92 10.19
N ASP A 100 -12.49 3.21 9.88
CA ASP A 100 -13.39 4.23 10.43
C ASP A 100 -14.87 3.88 10.17
N VAL A 101 -15.21 3.65 8.89
CA VAL A 101 -16.55 3.22 8.47
C VAL A 101 -16.96 1.87 9.09
N SER A 102 -16.01 1.00 9.44
CA SER A 102 -16.34 -0.27 10.09
C SER A 102 -16.73 -0.11 11.56
N ILE A 103 -16.35 1.00 12.18
CA ILE A 103 -16.56 1.30 13.60
C ILE A 103 -17.84 2.09 13.83
N GLU A 104 -18.24 2.95 12.89
CA GLU A 104 -19.46 3.74 13.00
C GLU A 104 -20.70 2.85 13.24
N ASP A 105 -21.38 3.09 14.36
CA ASP A 105 -22.67 2.48 14.67
C ASP A 105 -23.74 3.09 13.76
N ASP A 106 -24.59 2.22 13.20
CA ASP A 106 -25.84 2.56 12.54
C ASP A 106 -26.77 3.21 13.59
N THR A 107 -26.55 4.50 13.86
CA THR A 107 -27.29 5.31 14.83
C THR A 107 -28.67 5.67 14.28
N SER A 108 -29.48 4.64 13.95
CA SER A 108 -30.93 4.76 13.91
C SER A 108 -31.49 4.30 15.25
N VAL A 109 -31.88 5.31 16.03
CA VAL A 109 -32.50 5.29 17.36
C VAL A 109 -33.58 4.22 17.50
N ASN A 110 -33.46 3.36 18.53
CA ASN A 110 -34.55 3.00 19.45
C ASN A 110 -33.97 2.36 20.70
N ALA A 111 -34.22 3.02 21.84
CA ALA A 111 -33.83 2.56 23.17
C ALA A 111 -34.70 1.37 23.58
N ASP A 112 -34.09 0.20 23.75
CA ASP A 112 -34.47 -0.87 24.70
C ASP A 112 -33.91 -2.27 24.37
N SER A 113 -33.12 -2.41 23.31
CA SER A 113 -32.43 -3.68 23.00
C SER A 113 -30.92 -3.57 23.25
N GLU A 114 -30.40 -4.55 24.00
CA GLU A 114 -28.99 -4.96 24.10
C GLU A 114 -28.12 -4.40 22.97
N LYS A 115 -27.09 -3.60 23.32
CA LYS A 115 -26.18 -2.92 22.39
C LYS A 115 -25.61 -3.92 21.37
N THR A 116 -26.30 -4.05 20.24
CA THR A 116 -25.85 -4.88 19.13
C THR A 116 -24.97 -3.98 18.29
N TYR A 117 -23.65 -4.10 18.48
CA TYR A 117 -22.65 -3.40 17.69
C TYR A 117 -22.86 -3.70 16.21
N LYS A 118 -23.42 -2.75 15.48
CA LYS A 118 -23.76 -2.92 14.05
C LYS A 118 -22.65 -2.40 13.15
N GLY A 119 -21.40 -2.47 13.61
CA GLY A 119 -20.23 -2.29 12.76
C GLY A 119 -19.99 -3.55 11.92
N LYS A 120 -19.44 -3.40 10.71
CA LYS A 120 -19.10 -4.54 9.83
C LYS A 120 -18.36 -5.61 10.63
N ASN A 121 -18.77 -6.87 10.50
CA ASN A 121 -18.00 -7.95 11.10
C ASN A 121 -16.60 -8.02 10.45
N ILE A 122 -15.65 -8.72 11.07
CA ILE A 122 -14.25 -8.71 10.59
C ILE A 122 -14.12 -9.27 9.17
N ILE A 123 -14.97 -10.20 8.78
CA ILE A 123 -14.98 -10.83 7.46
C ILE A 123 -15.46 -9.82 6.41
N GLU A 124 -16.55 -9.11 6.70
CA GLU A 124 -17.07 -8.02 5.85
C GLU A 124 -16.05 -6.89 5.67
N LEU A 125 -15.33 -6.53 6.74
CA LEU A 125 -14.24 -5.56 6.66
C LEU A 125 -13.09 -6.08 5.79
N CYS A 126 -12.68 -7.34 5.94
CA CYS A 126 -11.67 -7.94 5.08
C CYS A 126 -12.09 -7.95 3.60
N ASN A 127 -13.35 -8.27 3.32
CA ASN A 127 -13.91 -8.23 1.97
C ASN A 127 -13.93 -6.81 1.40
N ALA A 128 -14.27 -5.80 2.20
CA ALA A 128 -14.22 -4.40 1.79
C ALA A 128 -12.79 -3.94 1.51
N LEU A 129 -11.84 -4.30 2.36
CA LEU A 129 -10.40 -4.01 2.18
C LEU A 129 -9.82 -4.68 0.93
N HIS A 130 -10.30 -5.88 0.55
CA HIS A 130 -9.90 -6.51 -0.70
C HIS A 130 -10.25 -5.64 -1.92
N GLN A 131 -11.34 -4.86 -1.86
CA GLN A 131 -11.79 -4.00 -2.95
C GLN A 131 -11.02 -2.67 -3.06
N ILE A 132 -10.06 -2.40 -2.17
CA ILE A 132 -9.14 -1.26 -2.31
C ILE A 132 -8.47 -1.33 -3.69
N GLY A 133 -8.39 -0.19 -4.37
CA GLY A 133 -7.72 -0.11 -5.68
C GLY A 133 -8.46 -0.80 -6.84
N LYS A 134 -9.68 -1.32 -6.67
CA LYS A 134 -10.45 -1.99 -7.74
C LYS A 134 -10.59 -1.16 -9.02
N LYS A 135 -10.67 0.17 -8.90
CA LYS A 135 -10.72 1.09 -10.05
C LYS A 135 -9.46 1.01 -10.92
N LEU A 136 -8.31 0.77 -10.31
CA LEU A 136 -7.00 0.68 -10.98
C LEU A 136 -6.63 -0.77 -11.31
N ILE A 137 -7.08 -1.73 -10.50
CA ILE A 137 -6.71 -3.14 -10.59
C ILE A 137 -7.93 -3.93 -11.03
N SER A 138 -8.20 -3.92 -12.34
CA SER A 138 -9.36 -4.61 -12.94
C SER A 138 -9.36 -6.12 -12.71
N THR A 139 -8.19 -6.72 -12.51
CA THR A 139 -8.02 -8.16 -12.21
C THR A 139 -8.18 -8.50 -10.73
N GLY A 140 -8.34 -7.50 -9.86
CA GLY A 140 -8.33 -7.69 -8.41
C GLY A 140 -6.93 -7.94 -7.83
N THR A 141 -6.87 -8.00 -6.50
CA THR A 141 -5.59 -8.11 -5.77
C THR A 141 -5.13 -9.55 -5.57
N ASP A 142 -5.93 -10.56 -5.94
CA ASP A 142 -5.77 -11.99 -5.60
C ASP A 142 -5.41 -12.24 -4.12
N VAL A 143 -5.89 -11.38 -3.21
CA VAL A 143 -5.71 -11.57 -1.77
C VAL A 143 -6.76 -12.56 -1.27
N VAL A 144 -6.33 -13.68 -0.73
CA VAL A 144 -7.24 -14.64 -0.07
C VAL A 144 -7.45 -14.21 1.37
N VAL A 145 -8.71 -14.12 1.81
CA VAL A 145 -9.03 -13.82 3.22
C VAL A 145 -8.72 -15.08 4.05
N THR A 146 -7.67 -15.00 4.86
CA THR A 146 -7.27 -16.08 5.78
C THR A 146 -7.53 -15.70 7.23
N PRO A 147 -7.59 -16.65 8.17
CA PRO A 147 -7.71 -16.35 9.60
C PRO A 147 -6.63 -15.38 10.12
N GLU A 148 -5.40 -15.50 9.64
CA GLU A 148 -4.27 -14.63 10.01
C GLU A 148 -4.48 -13.21 9.50
N MET A 149 -5.03 -13.05 8.29
CA MET A 149 -5.42 -11.74 7.77
C MET A 149 -6.53 -11.15 8.64
N CYS A 150 -7.59 -11.90 8.94
CA CYS A 150 -8.67 -11.43 9.81
C CYS A 150 -8.14 -10.98 11.19
N ALA A 151 -7.27 -11.77 11.82
CA ALA A 151 -6.64 -11.41 13.09
C ALA A 151 -5.79 -10.13 12.97
N ARG A 152 -5.05 -9.97 11.86
CA ARG A 152 -4.28 -8.74 11.59
C ARG A 152 -5.21 -7.55 11.43
N ILE A 153 -6.29 -7.66 10.65
CA ILE A 153 -7.24 -6.57 10.45
C ILE A 153 -7.99 -6.23 11.75
N ALA A 154 -8.31 -7.23 12.59
CA ALA A 154 -8.96 -7.00 13.89
C ALA A 154 -8.04 -6.19 14.80
N LEU A 155 -6.74 -6.50 14.80
CA LEU A 155 -5.75 -5.70 15.52
C LEU A 155 -5.66 -4.27 14.98
N LEU A 156 -5.64 -4.09 13.65
CA LEU A 156 -5.62 -2.76 13.03
C LEU A 156 -6.85 -1.94 13.46
N ARG A 157 -8.04 -2.54 13.43
CA ARG A 157 -9.29 -1.91 13.88
C ARG A 157 -9.25 -1.55 15.37
N LEU A 158 -8.76 -2.45 16.22
CA LEU A 158 -8.61 -2.20 17.66
C LEU A 158 -7.67 -1.01 17.92
N VAL A 159 -6.51 -0.98 17.28
CA VAL A 159 -5.58 0.15 17.44
C VAL A 159 -6.16 1.44 16.88
N PHE A 160 -6.99 1.36 15.84
CA PHE A 160 -7.65 2.53 15.27
C PHE A 160 -8.67 3.13 16.24
N LEU A 161 -9.45 2.30 16.94
CA LEU A 161 -10.37 2.73 17.99
C LEU A 161 -9.66 3.54 19.09
N GLU A 162 -8.47 3.10 19.49
CA GLU A 162 -7.68 3.76 20.53
C GLU A 162 -6.94 5.00 19.99
N ASN A 163 -6.53 4.99 18.72
CA ASN A 163 -5.63 5.98 18.13
C ASN A 163 -5.98 6.31 16.66
N PRO A 164 -7.10 7.00 16.38
CA PRO A 164 -7.52 7.30 14.99
C PRO A 164 -6.64 8.35 14.28
N THR A 165 -5.79 9.04 15.04
CA THR A 165 -5.02 10.24 14.60
C THR A 165 -3.83 9.91 13.68
N GLY A 166 -3.00 10.92 13.40
CA GLY A 166 -1.79 10.78 12.57
C GLY A 166 -0.75 9.80 13.12
N LYS A 167 -0.79 9.47 14.41
CA LYS A 167 0.13 8.51 15.05
C LYS A 167 -0.30 7.05 14.91
N TYR A 168 -1.45 6.79 14.28
CA TYR A 168 -2.05 5.46 14.13
C TYR A 168 -1.04 4.36 13.72
N TRP A 169 -0.31 4.55 12.61
CA TRP A 169 0.61 3.52 12.12
C TRP A 169 1.79 3.25 13.08
N SER A 170 2.25 4.27 13.81
CA SER A 170 3.27 4.09 14.85
C SER A 170 2.70 3.29 16.04
N ALA A 171 1.45 3.54 16.42
CA ALA A 171 0.77 2.79 17.47
C ALA A 171 0.57 1.31 17.06
N VAL A 172 0.21 1.06 15.79
CA VAL A 172 0.14 -0.31 15.23
C VAL A 172 1.49 -1.01 15.39
N ASP A 173 2.57 -0.37 14.99
CA ASP A 173 3.91 -0.96 15.05
C ASP A 173 4.35 -1.26 16.49
N GLN A 174 4.04 -0.37 17.42
CA GLN A 174 4.30 -0.58 18.85
C GLN A 174 3.50 -1.77 19.40
N THR A 175 2.22 -1.88 19.05
CA THR A 175 1.37 -3.01 19.45
C THR A 175 1.90 -4.32 18.87
N LEU A 176 2.31 -4.33 17.60
CA LEU A 176 2.94 -5.51 16.98
C LEU A 176 4.24 -5.91 17.67
N ALA A 177 5.10 -4.94 18.00
CA ALA A 177 6.34 -5.19 18.72
C ALA A 177 6.08 -5.79 20.12
N ASN A 178 5.07 -5.28 20.83
CA ASN A 178 4.66 -5.78 22.13
C ASN A 178 4.15 -7.22 22.06
N ILE A 179 3.32 -7.55 21.06
CA ILE A 179 2.83 -8.91 20.83
C ILE A 179 4.00 -9.87 20.56
N ARG A 180 4.96 -9.48 19.70
CA ARG A 180 6.14 -10.32 19.41
C ARG A 180 7.05 -10.52 20.63
N LYS A 181 7.23 -9.48 21.44
CA LYS A 181 7.99 -9.56 22.69
C LYS A 181 7.33 -10.56 23.65
N LYS A 182 6.00 -10.49 23.81
CA LYS A 182 5.22 -11.44 24.62
C LYS A 182 5.27 -12.87 24.09
N ALA A 183 5.30 -13.04 22.77
CA ALA A 183 5.42 -14.33 22.11
C ALA A 183 6.85 -14.93 22.10
N GLY A 184 7.81 -14.29 22.80
CA GLY A 184 9.18 -14.80 22.93
C GLY A 184 10.03 -14.67 21.65
N GLY A 185 9.71 -13.73 20.76
CA GLY A 185 10.56 -13.37 19.62
C GLY A 185 10.73 -14.44 18.52
N LYS A 186 10.03 -15.57 18.58
CA LYS A 186 10.11 -16.62 17.55
C LYS A 186 9.34 -16.19 16.29
N LEU A 187 10.06 -15.59 15.34
CA LEU A 187 9.58 -15.14 14.02
C LEU A 187 8.96 -16.24 13.13
N ASN A 188 8.96 -17.52 13.54
CA ASN A 188 8.64 -18.67 12.68
C ASN A 188 7.50 -19.57 13.21
N LYS A 189 6.45 -19.01 13.83
CA LYS A 189 5.23 -19.78 14.16
C LYS A 189 3.96 -19.00 13.86
N VAL A 190 3.74 -18.69 12.59
CA VAL A 190 2.37 -18.64 12.04
C VAL A 190 2.45 -19.23 10.63
N SER A 191 2.58 -20.54 10.58
CA SER A 191 2.33 -21.37 9.41
C SER A 191 0.94 -21.98 9.59
N GLY A 192 -0.02 -21.32 8.96
CA GLY A 192 -1.29 -21.86 8.49
C GLY A 192 -1.35 -21.58 6.99
#